data_AF-A0A816GBY2-F1
#
_entry.id   AF-A0A816GBY2-F1
#
_cell.length_a   1.000
_cell.length_b   1.000
_cell.length_c   1.000
_cell.angle_alpha   90.00
_cell.angle_beta   90.00
_cell.angle_gamma   90.00
#
_symmetry.space_group_name_H-M   'P 1'
#
loop_
_entity.id
_entity.type
_entity.pdbx_description
1 polymer ?
#
loop_
_entity_poly.entity_id
_entity_poly.type
_entity_poly.pdbx_seq_one_letter_code
_entity_poly.pdbx_strand_id
1 'polypeptide(L)'
;TSLATISAKQSSSRSALSKFLSSCGLPLKLPSLSRSGQRILSIRDELARFVSRVESDLGFESFWKANQKDLIRLASLVRRYSAIPATSVPSESSFSIAGYLNRKSRSLLSSKTLKYSMFLRDKLTIRQ
;
A
#
# COMPACT_ATOMS: atom_id res chain seq x y z
N THR A 1 -58.93 -3.66 9.52
CA THR A 1 -58.29 -2.66 8.64
C THR A 1 -56.82 -2.59 8.98
N SER A 2 -55.99 -2.97 8.02
CA SER A 2 -54.52 -3.07 8.12
C SER A 2 -53.88 -1.71 7.89
N LEU A 3 -52.75 -1.44 8.54
CA LEU A 3 -51.64 -0.66 7.96
C LEU A 3 -50.36 -0.89 8.76
N ALA A 4 -49.43 -1.60 8.14
CA ALA A 4 -48.07 -1.83 8.60
C ALA A 4 -47.20 -0.59 8.35
N THR A 5 -46.21 -0.34 9.22
CA THR A 5 -45.03 0.48 8.88
C THR A 5 -43.78 -0.11 9.52
N ILE A 6 -43.16 -0.99 8.73
CA ILE A 6 -41.75 -1.30 8.52
C ILE A 6 -40.77 -0.76 9.58
N SER A 7 -40.34 -1.69 10.44
CA SER A 7 -39.07 -1.66 11.15
C SER A 7 -37.99 -2.34 10.30
N ALA A 8 -36.73 -1.94 10.52
CA ALA A 8 -35.47 -2.58 10.13
C ALA A 8 -34.87 -2.28 8.73
N LYS A 9 -33.76 -1.52 8.71
CA LYS A 9 -32.48 -1.91 8.05
C LYS A 9 -31.39 -0.82 8.22
N GLN A 10 -30.60 -0.90 9.29
CA GLN A 10 -29.29 -0.24 9.38
C GLN A 10 -28.31 -1.15 10.14
N SER A 11 -27.79 -2.21 9.52
CA SER A 11 -26.74 -3.03 10.18
C SER A 11 -25.75 -3.77 9.28
N SER A 12 -25.81 -3.65 7.94
CA SER A 12 -25.01 -4.53 7.07
C SER A 12 -23.71 -3.95 6.50
N SER A 13 -23.55 -2.62 6.40
CA SER A 13 -22.39 -2.04 5.67
C SER A 13 -21.09 -1.95 6.48
N ARG A 14 -21.17 -1.99 7.81
CA ARG A 14 -19.97 -1.91 8.68
C ARG A 14 -19.14 -3.19 8.70
N SER A 15 -19.74 -4.35 8.38
CA SER A 15 -19.09 -5.65 8.53
C SER A 15 -18.19 -6.01 7.34
N ALA A 16 -18.54 -5.59 6.13
CA ALA A 16 -17.75 -5.90 4.94
C ALA A 16 -16.45 -5.09 4.91
N LEU A 17 -16.55 -3.79 5.21
CA LEU A 17 -15.41 -2.89 5.25
C LEU A 17 -14.44 -3.28 6.38
N SER A 18 -14.94 -3.63 7.56
CA SER A 18 -14.08 -4.09 8.66
C SER A 18 -13.38 -5.41 8.33
N LYS A 19 -14.09 -6.38 7.73
CA LYS A 19 -13.50 -7.65 7.26
C LYS A 19 -12.43 -7.42 6.19
N PHE A 20 -12.70 -6.52 5.23
CA PHE A 20 -11.73 -6.17 4.20
C PHE A 20 -10.46 -5.54 4.81
N LEU A 21 -10.61 -4.56 5.70
CA LEU A 21 -9.46 -3.91 6.35
C LEU A 21 -8.66 -4.89 7.22
N SER A 22 -9.32 -5.82 7.91
CA SER A 22 -8.64 -6.91 8.63
C SER A 22 -7.91 -7.86 7.70
N SER A 23 -8.51 -8.22 6.55
CA SER A 23 -7.90 -9.10 5.54
C SER A 23 -6.72 -8.47 4.82
N CYS A 24 -6.68 -7.14 4.71
CA CYS A 24 -5.54 -6.39 4.17
C CYS A 24 -4.32 -6.36 5.11
N GLY A 25 -4.34 -7.10 6.23
CA GLY A 25 -3.24 -7.13 7.19
C GLY A 25 -3.00 -5.77 7.84
N LEU A 26 -4.04 -4.91 7.93
CA LEU A 26 -3.97 -3.66 8.65
C LEU A 26 -4.25 -3.97 10.13
N PRO A 27 -3.24 -4.02 11.02
CA PRO A 27 -3.54 -4.01 12.44
C PRO A 27 -4.21 -2.66 12.73
N LEU A 28 -5.48 -2.71 13.18
CA LEU A 28 -6.20 -1.53 13.69
C LEU A 28 -5.47 -0.90 14.89
N LYS A 29 -4.56 -1.66 15.52
CA LYS A 29 -3.47 -1.14 16.35
C LYS A 29 -2.25 -0.88 15.45
N LEU A 30 -2.19 0.31 14.86
CA LEU A 30 -0.90 0.84 14.43
C LEU A 30 0.07 0.69 15.62
N PRO A 31 1.33 0.28 15.41
CA PRO A 31 2.34 0.44 16.45
C PRO A 31 2.21 1.88 16.91
N SER A 32 2.04 2.11 18.20
CA SER A 32 2.03 3.44 18.77
C SER A 32 3.32 4.12 18.30
N LEU A 33 3.23 4.90 17.23
CA LEU A 33 4.28 5.77 16.74
C LEU A 33 4.31 6.96 17.72
N SER A 34 4.56 6.66 18.99
CA SER A 34 5.00 7.62 19.99
C SER A 34 6.47 7.91 19.69
N ARG A 35 6.72 8.48 18.52
CA ARG A 35 7.96 9.20 18.24
C ARG A 35 7.59 10.67 18.35
N SER A 36 7.78 11.18 19.57
CA SER A 36 7.76 12.60 19.97
C SER A 36 6.53 13.42 19.59
N GLY A 37 5.60 13.58 20.53
CA GLY A 37 4.85 14.83 20.73
C GLY A 37 3.82 15.27 19.68
N GLN A 38 3.47 14.44 18.69
CA GLN A 38 2.45 14.81 17.70
C GLN A 38 1.04 14.59 18.25
N ARG A 39 0.22 15.65 18.29
CA ARG A 39 -1.21 15.57 18.66
C ARG A 39 -1.90 14.58 17.72
N ILE A 40 -2.40 13.48 18.27
CA ILE A 40 -3.16 12.50 17.49
C ILE A 40 -4.51 13.13 17.14
N LEU A 41 -4.66 13.55 15.89
CA LEU A 41 -5.92 14.08 15.36
C LEU A 41 -6.96 12.97 15.17
N SER A 42 -8.23 13.35 15.25
CA SER A 42 -9.32 12.47 14.82
C SER A 42 -9.17 12.17 13.33
N ILE A 43 -9.65 10.99 12.90
CA ILE A 43 -9.64 10.59 11.48
C ILE A 43 -10.34 11.64 10.61
N ARG A 44 -11.43 12.22 11.13
CA ARG A 44 -12.20 13.25 10.43
C ARG A 44 -11.40 14.54 10.23
N ASP A 45 -10.64 14.96 11.23
CA ASP A 45 -9.84 16.18 11.16
C ASP A 45 -8.66 16.01 10.21
N GLU A 46 -8.06 14.81 10.19
CA GLU A 46 -7.00 14.45 9.25
C GLU A 46 -7.52 14.44 7.80
N LEU A 47 -8.72 13.91 7.57
CA LEU A 47 -9.37 13.95 6.26
C LEU A 47 -9.72 15.37 5.83
N ALA A 48 -10.24 16.21 6.73
CA ALA A 48 -10.54 17.61 6.43
C ALA A 48 -9.28 18.37 5.99
N ARG A 49 -8.15 18.12 6.66
CA ARG A 49 -6.83 18.68 6.29
C ARG A 49 -6.30 18.16 4.97
N PHE A 50 -6.58 16.90 4.63
CA PHE A 50 -6.22 16.34 3.33
C PHE A 50 -7.01 17.03 2.22
N VAL A 51 -8.34 17.12 2.36
CA VAL A 51 -9.21 17.75 1.35
C VAL A 51 -8.82 19.21 1.10
N SER A 52 -8.48 19.97 2.14
CA SER A 52 -8.06 21.36 1.97
C SER A 52 -6.69 21.54 1.30
N ARG A 53 -5.89 20.48 1.17
CA ARG A 53 -4.52 20.52 0.63
C ARG A 53 -4.36 19.73 -0.67
N VAL A 54 -5.38 18.99 -1.09
CA VAL A 54 -5.29 18.06 -2.23
C VAL A 54 -5.02 18.75 -3.56
N GLU A 55 -5.42 20.02 -3.69
CA GLU A 55 -5.22 20.84 -4.90
C GLU A 55 -3.81 21.44 -5.03
N SER A 56 -2.84 20.97 -4.24
CA SER A 56 -1.46 21.44 -4.41
C SER A 56 -0.86 20.99 -5.75
N ASP A 57 -0.13 21.87 -6.44
CA ASP A 57 0.64 21.59 -7.66
C ASP A 57 1.87 20.67 -7.43
N LEU A 58 1.88 19.94 -6.31
CA LEU A 58 2.95 19.01 -5.95
C LEU A 58 2.67 17.64 -6.57
N GLY A 59 3.70 17.03 -7.16
CA GLY A 59 3.66 15.62 -7.54
C GLY A 59 3.29 14.71 -6.36
N PHE A 60 2.75 13.53 -6.65
CA PHE A 60 2.24 12.60 -5.64
C PHE A 60 3.25 12.31 -4.51
N GLU A 61 4.50 11.96 -4.85
CA GLU A 61 5.51 11.62 -3.85
C GLU A 61 5.94 12.84 -3.00
N SER A 62 6.11 14.00 -3.63
CA SER A 62 6.51 15.22 -2.93
C SER A 62 5.40 15.72 -2.00
N PHE A 63 4.14 15.61 -2.41
CA PHE A 63 2.98 15.91 -1.57
C PHE A 63 2.99 15.08 -0.28
N TRP A 64 3.12 13.75 -0.39
CA TRP A 64 3.08 12.87 0.78
C TRP A 64 4.31 13.02 1.67
N LYS A 65 5.48 13.35 1.11
CA LYS A 65 6.68 13.70 1.90
C LYS A 65 6.49 14.99 2.69
N ALA A 66 5.96 16.03 2.07
CA ALA A 66 5.73 17.33 2.73
C ALA A 66 4.67 17.24 3.84
N ASN A 67 3.61 16.46 3.61
CA ASN A 67 2.47 16.36 4.53
C ASN A 67 2.56 15.19 5.53
N GLN A 68 3.66 14.43 5.55
CA GLN A 68 3.79 13.22 6.38
C GLN A 68 3.61 13.50 7.88
N LYS A 69 4.03 14.68 8.35
CA LYS A 69 3.92 15.09 9.77
C LYS A 69 2.48 15.38 10.17
N ASP A 70 1.69 15.93 9.26
CA ASP A 70 0.31 16.36 9.51
C ASP A 70 -0.73 15.27 9.21
N LEU A 71 -0.41 14.36 8.28
CA LEU A 71 -1.28 13.29 7.78
C LEU A 71 -0.68 11.91 8.06
N ILE A 72 -0.38 11.61 9.33
CA ILE A 72 0.39 10.42 9.72
C ILE A 72 -0.31 9.11 9.33
N ARG A 73 -1.63 9.00 9.55
CA ARG A 73 -2.38 7.76 9.27
C ARG A 73 -2.63 7.60 7.79
N LEU A 74 -3.02 8.69 7.12
CA LEU A 74 -3.22 8.71 5.67
C LEU A 74 -1.91 8.40 4.94
N ALA A 75 -0.80 9.06 5.31
CA ALA A 75 0.51 8.78 4.71
C ALA A 75 0.95 7.33 4.94
N SER A 76 0.69 6.77 6.13
CA SER A 76 0.96 5.34 6.40
C SER A 76 0.12 4.40 5.53
N LEU A 77 -1.15 4.73 5.30
CA LEU A 77 -2.04 3.97 4.44
C LEU A 77 -1.56 4.07 2.98
N VAL A 78 -1.31 5.27 2.50
CA VAL A 78 -0.86 5.51 1.13
C VAL A 78 0.45 4.80 0.83
N ARG A 79 1.44 4.87 1.74
CA ARG A 79 2.71 4.14 1.57
C ARG A 79 2.52 2.63 1.42
N ARG A 80 1.52 2.04 2.10
CA ARG A 80 1.22 0.61 1.99
C ARG A 80 0.50 0.30 0.68
N TYR A 81 -0.47 1.11 0.29
CA TYR A 81 -1.18 0.93 -0.97
C TYR A 81 -0.27 1.15 -2.17
N SER A 82 0.59 2.17 -2.15
CA SER A 82 1.52 2.47 -3.23
C SER A 82 2.66 1.46 -3.37
N ALA A 83 2.92 0.64 -2.34
CA ALA A 83 3.92 -0.42 -2.42
C ALA A 83 3.43 -1.62 -3.25
N ILE A 84 2.12 -1.74 -3.48
CA ILE A 84 1.55 -2.80 -4.31
C ILE A 84 1.54 -2.30 -5.75
N PRO A 85 2.27 -2.96 -6.67
CA PRO A 85 2.24 -2.59 -8.07
C PRO A 85 0.84 -2.83 -8.64
N ALA A 86 0.36 -1.92 -9.49
CA ALA A 86 -0.93 -2.06 -10.13
C ALA A 86 -0.97 -3.19 -11.18
N THR A 87 0.20 -3.65 -11.64
CA THR A 87 0.35 -4.63 -12.73
C THR A 87 1.36 -5.72 -12.38
N SER A 88 1.23 -6.88 -13.02
CA SER A 88 2.18 -8.00 -12.94
C SER A 88 3.46 -7.77 -13.76
N VAL A 89 3.53 -6.71 -14.56
CA VAL A 89 4.65 -6.41 -15.48
C VAL A 89 6.04 -6.48 -14.81
N PRO A 90 6.26 -5.95 -13.59
CA PRO A 90 7.58 -6.06 -12.94
C PRO A 90 8.01 -7.52 -12.70
N SER A 91 7.04 -8.38 -12.35
CA SER A 91 7.28 -9.81 -12.14
C SER A 91 7.50 -10.53 -13.47
N GLU A 92 6.71 -10.24 -14.50
CA GLU A 92 6.85 -10.83 -15.84
C GLU A 92 8.19 -10.48 -16.50
N SER A 93 8.63 -9.23 -16.36
CA SER A 93 9.95 -8.79 -16.81
C SER A 93 11.07 -9.56 -16.09
N SER A 94 10.96 -9.72 -14.77
CA SER A 94 11.91 -10.49 -13.98
C SER A 94 11.96 -11.97 -14.40
N PHE A 95 10.80 -12.59 -14.65
CA PHE A 95 10.72 -13.97 -15.13
C PHE A 95 11.24 -14.14 -16.55
N SER A 96 10.98 -13.18 -17.44
CA SER A 96 11.48 -13.21 -18.81
C SER A 96 13.00 -13.21 -18.83
N ILE A 97 13.62 -12.40 -17.97
CA ILE A 97 15.09 -12.28 -17.89
C ILE A 97 15.70 -13.50 -17.21
N ALA A 98 15.06 -14.04 -16.18
CA ALA A 98 15.46 -15.31 -15.59
C ALA A 98 15.37 -16.47 -16.61
N GLY A 99 14.29 -16.53 -17.38
CA GLY A 99 14.10 -17.52 -18.43
C GLY A 99 15.14 -17.40 -19.54
N TYR A 100 15.51 -16.17 -19.92
CA TYR A 100 16.60 -15.93 -20.86
C TYR A 100 17.96 -16.39 -20.34
N LEU A 101 18.28 -16.10 -19.08
CA LEU A 101 19.55 -16.49 -18.45
C LEU A 101 19.66 -18.01 -18.25
N ASN A 102 18.55 -18.70 -17.98
CA ASN A 102 18.53 -20.14 -17.76
C ASN A 102 18.55 -20.98 -19.07
N ARG A 103 18.65 -20.35 -20.25
CA ARG A 103 18.72 -21.09 -21.51
C ARG A 103 20.01 -21.91 -21.57
N LYS A 104 19.88 -23.20 -21.90
CA LYS A 104 20.97 -24.19 -21.98
C LYS A 104 22.13 -23.77 -22.89
N SER A 105 21.87 -22.94 -23.89
CA SER A 105 22.87 -22.43 -24.84
C SER A 105 23.73 -21.27 -24.31
N ARG A 106 23.38 -20.68 -23.15
CA ARG A 106 24.02 -19.46 -22.62
C ARG A 106 24.66 -19.69 -21.26
N SER A 107 23.94 -20.35 -20.34
CA SER A 107 24.49 -20.68 -19.02
C SER A 107 23.70 -21.81 -18.36
N LEU A 108 24.39 -22.89 -18.00
CA LEU A 108 23.90 -23.95 -17.12
C LEU A 108 24.02 -23.51 -15.65
N LEU A 109 23.36 -22.41 -15.29
CA LEU A 109 23.31 -21.95 -13.91
C LEU A 109 22.41 -22.89 -13.10
N SER A 110 22.90 -23.33 -11.95
CA SER A 110 22.04 -23.94 -10.94
C SER A 110 20.94 -22.95 -10.53
N SER A 111 19.74 -23.46 -10.24
CA SER A 111 18.60 -22.65 -9.77
C SER A 111 18.95 -21.77 -8.57
N LYS A 112 19.87 -22.24 -7.71
CA LYS A 112 20.37 -21.49 -6.55
C LYS A 112 21.16 -20.25 -6.99
N THR A 113 22.10 -20.42 -7.92
CA THR A 113 22.92 -19.32 -8.45
C THR A 113 22.06 -18.33 -9.22
N LEU A 114 21.13 -18.80 -10.05
CA LEU A 114 20.18 -17.96 -10.78
C LEU A 114 19.37 -17.06 -9.84
N LYS A 115 18.85 -17.61 -8.74
CA LYS A 115 18.09 -16.85 -7.74
C LYS A 115 18.92 -15.73 -7.11
N TYR A 116 20.16 -16.00 -6.72
CA TYR A 116 21.04 -14.98 -6.15
C TYR A 116 21.44 -13.92 -7.16
N SER A 117 21.73 -14.30 -8.41
CA SER A 117 22.03 -13.34 -9.48
C SER A 117 20.85 -12.40 -9.76
N MET A 118 19.62 -12.93 -9.80
CA MET A 118 18.41 -12.12 -9.98
C MET A 118 18.18 -11.19 -8.79
N PHE A 119 18.35 -11.69 -7.56
CA PHE A 119 18.24 -10.85 -6.36
C PHE A 119 19.26 -9.72 -6.35
N LEU A 120 20.53 -10.02 -6.63
CA LEU A 120 21.58 -9.02 -6.65
C LEU A 120 21.31 -7.95 -7.71
N ARG A 121 20.88 -8.36 -8.91
CA ARG A 121 20.49 -7.44 -9.99
C ARG A 121 19.38 -6.50 -9.54
N ASP A 122 18.28 -7.03 -9.01
CA ASP A 122 17.14 -6.22 -8.54
C ASP A 122 17.57 -5.19 -7.49
N LYS A 123 18.40 -5.59 -6.52
CA LYS A 123 18.90 -4.70 -5.47
C LYS A 123 19.90 -3.65 -5.95
N LEU A 124 20.66 -3.93 -7.00
CA LEU A 124 21.58 -2.95 -7.59
C LEU A 124 20.83 -1.92 -8.45
N THR A 125 19.77 -2.33 -9.15
CA THR A 125 18.97 -1.42 -9.98
C THR A 125 18.14 -0.44 -9.15
N ILE A 126 17.67 -0.82 -7.96
CA ILE A 126 16.90 0.08 -7.07
C ILE A 126 17.77 1.21 -6.46
N ARG A 127 19.10 1.12 -6.54
CA ARG A 127 20.04 2.06 -5.90
C ARG A 127 20.70 3.08 -6.84
N GLN A 128 20.41 3.04 -8.13
CA GLN A 128 20.84 4.06 -9.10
C GLN A 128 19.66 4.94 -9.49
#